data_AF-A0A919VF29-F1
#
_entry.id   AF-A0A919VF29-F1
#
_cell.length_a   1.000
_cell.length_b   1.000
_cell.length_c   1.000
_cell.angle_alpha   90.00
_cell.angle_beta   90.00
_cell.angle_gamma   90.00
#
_symmetry.space_group_name_H-M   'P 1'
#
loop_
_entity.id
_entity.type
_entity.pdbx_description
1 polymer ?
#
loop_
_entity_poly.entity_id
_entity_poly.type
_entity_poly.pdbx_seq_one_letter_code
_entity_poly.pdbx_strand_id
1 'polypeptide(L)'
;MDDFSAKLRYLWSTTRAPDGGPWSTRKVAAAMAAASGGRVTISHTHVANLLNGVENDPRLSFVAMLTVVFDAPEDYFVCGAISEIARTMAAEGARSS
;
A
#
# COMPACT_ATOMS: atom_id res chain seq x y z
N MET A 1 -10.05 -8.76 -7.08
CA MET A 1 -9.76 -8.81 -5.64
C MET A 1 -8.32 -8.37 -5.53
N ASP A 2 -8.15 -7.09 -5.22
CA ASP A 2 -6.94 -6.33 -5.50
C ASP A 2 -5.80 -6.80 -4.58
N ASP A 3 -4.75 -7.38 -5.19
CA ASP A 3 -3.62 -8.03 -4.50
C ASP A 3 -2.91 -7.07 -3.53
N PHE A 4 -2.87 -5.78 -3.87
CA PHE A 4 -2.26 -4.74 -3.04
C PHE A 4 -2.97 -4.55 -1.69
N SER A 5 -4.29 -4.30 -1.71
CA SER A 5 -5.07 -4.04 -0.50
C SER A 5 -5.11 -5.27 0.42
N ALA A 6 -5.14 -6.48 -0.16
CA ALA A 6 -5.06 -7.73 0.60
C ALA A 6 -3.71 -7.89 1.31
N LYS A 7 -2.60 -7.65 0.61
CA LYS A 7 -1.25 -7.66 1.18
C LYS A 7 -1.05 -6.62 2.26
N LEU A 8 -1.59 -5.41 2.06
CA LEU A 8 -1.54 -4.35 3.06
C LEU A 8 -2.33 -4.73 4.31
N ARG A 9 -3.55 -5.27 4.16
CA ARG A 9 -4.36 -5.77 5.29
C ARG A 9 -3.66 -6.89 6.04
N TYR A 10 -2.98 -7.79 5.35
CA TYR A 10 -2.19 -8.84 5.97
C TYR A 10 -1.12 -8.24 6.90
N LEU A 11 -0.25 -7.38 6.36
CA LEU A 11 0.81 -6.72 7.15
C LEU A 11 0.24 -5.91 8.32
N TRP A 12 -0.88 -5.22 8.09
CA TRP A 12 -1.58 -4.46 9.13
C TRP A 12 -2.05 -5.34 10.29
N SER A 13 -2.53 -6.54 10.00
CA SER A 13 -3.06 -7.48 11.01
C SER A 13 -1.96 -8.22 11.78
N THR A 14 -0.84 -8.52 11.12
CA THR A 14 0.26 -9.32 11.67
C THR A 14 1.28 -8.48 12.44
N THR A 15 1.38 -7.18 12.14
CA THR A 15 2.31 -6.27 12.82
C THR A 15 1.61 -5.47 13.92
N ARG A 16 2.41 -4.95 14.87
CA ARG A 16 1.96 -4.00 15.89
C ARG A 16 2.57 -2.64 15.59
N ALA A 17 1.85 -1.59 15.97
CA ALA A 17 2.37 -0.24 15.89
C ALA A 17 3.53 -0.06 16.90
N PRO A 18 4.37 0.98 16.75
CA PRO A 18 5.51 1.23 17.64
C PRO A 18 5.12 1.40 19.12
N ASP A 19 3.87 1.77 19.38
CA ASP A 19 3.29 1.86 20.72
C ASP A 19 2.77 0.52 21.27
N GLY A 20 3.00 -0.58 20.56
CA GLY A 20 2.51 -1.92 20.89
C GLY A 20 1.02 -2.14 20.61
N GLY A 21 0.29 -1.09 20.19
CA GLY A 21 -1.13 -1.14 19.91
C GLY A 21 -1.46 -1.62 18.49
N PRO A 22 -2.75 -1.80 18.17
CA PRO A 22 -3.18 -2.03 16.79
C PRO A 22 -2.91 -0.79 15.93
N TRP A 23 -2.65 -1.04 14.65
CA TRP A 23 -2.55 0.00 13.64
C TRP A 23 -3.92 0.64 13.36
N SER A 24 -3.92 1.96 13.22
CA SER A 24 -5.07 2.75 12.73
C SER A 24 -4.65 3.56 11.51
N THR A 25 -5.61 3.98 10.69
CA THR A 25 -5.33 4.79 9.47
C THR A 25 -4.58 6.07 9.79
N ARG A 26 -4.83 6.68 10.95
CA ARG A 26 -4.08 7.84 11.43
C ARG A 26 -2.65 7.49 11.82
N LYS A 27 -2.44 6.37 12.53
CA LYS A 27 -1.09 5.92 12.92
C LYS A 27 -0.25 5.58 11.69
N VAL A 28 -0.82 4.88 10.72
CA VAL A 28 -0.11 4.56 9.47
C VAL A 28 0.22 5.83 8.70
N ALA A 29 -0.73 6.75 8.52
CA ALA A 29 -0.46 8.03 7.85
C ALA A 29 0.67 8.83 8.54
N ALA A 30 0.68 8.88 9.88
CA ALA A 30 1.75 9.53 10.64
C ALA A 30 3.10 8.82 10.48
N ALA A 31 3.12 7.48 10.52
CA ALA A 31 4.33 6.69 10.33
C ALA A 31 4.91 6.85 8.92
N MET A 32 4.06 6.90 7.90
CA MET A 32 4.46 7.18 6.52
C MET A 32 5.02 8.59 6.35
N ALA A 33 4.39 9.59 6.97
CA ALA A 33 4.92 10.95 6.99
C ALA A 33 6.31 10.99 7.64
N ALA A 34 6.51 10.27 8.75
CA ALA A 34 7.81 10.14 9.40
C ALA A 34 8.84 9.43 8.52
N ALA A 35 8.46 8.35 7.81
CA ALA A 35 9.32 7.64 6.86
C ALA A 35 9.77 8.53 5.69
N SER A 36 8.95 9.51 5.30
CA SER A 36 9.33 10.52 4.29
C SER A 36 10.29 11.62 4.81
N GLY A 37 10.69 11.55 6.08
CA GLY A 37 11.41 12.64 6.76
C GLY A 37 10.56 13.90 6.93
N GLY A 38 9.23 13.75 7.02
CA GLY A 38 8.28 14.86 7.16
C GLY A 38 8.04 15.68 5.89
N ARG A 39 8.53 15.22 4.73
CA ARG A 39 8.38 15.93 3.44
C ARG A 39 7.03 15.73 2.79
N VAL A 40 6.34 14.64 3.13
CA VAL A 40 5.05 14.25 2.53
C VAL A 40 3.99 14.20 3.61
N THR A 41 2.91 14.96 3.42
CA THR A 41 1.70 14.87 4.24
C THR A 41 0.80 13.78 3.68
N ILE A 42 0.53 12.76 4.49
CA ILE A 42 -0.32 11.63 4.12
C ILE A 42 -1.67 11.80 4.80
N SER A 43 -2.76 11.78 4.02
CA SER A 43 -4.11 11.80 4.59
C SER A 43 -4.54 10.40 5.05
N HIS A 44 -5.14 10.31 6.23
CA HIS A 44 -5.73 9.06 6.74
C HIS A 44 -6.86 8.53 5.84
N THR A 45 -7.55 9.41 5.11
CA THR A 45 -8.57 9.02 4.12
C THR A 45 -7.95 8.28 2.94
N HIS A 46 -6.78 8.72 2.47
CA HIS A 46 -6.06 8.07 1.38
C HIS A 46 -5.57 6.67 1.81
N VAL A 47 -5.07 6.52 3.04
CA VAL A 47 -4.75 5.20 3.62
C VAL A 47 -5.99 4.29 3.67
N ALA A 48 -7.17 4.83 4.03
CA ALA A 48 -8.41 4.07 4.04
C ALA A 48 -8.83 3.61 2.64
N ASN A 49 -8.67 4.46 1.62
CA ASN A 49 -8.97 4.12 0.23
C ASN A 49 -8.09 2.98 -0.29
N LEU A 50 -6.79 3.02 0.02
CA LEU A 50 -5.83 1.97 -0.32
C LEU A 50 -6.16 0.64 0.39
N LEU A 51 -6.51 0.71 1.68
CA LEU A 51 -6.96 -0.47 2.42
C LEU A 51 -8.22 -1.09 1.82
N ASN A 52 -9.15 -0.26 1.36
CA ASN A 52 -10.42 -0.70 0.82
C ASN A 52 -10.38 -1.11 -0.66
N GLY A 53 -9.24 -0.92 -1.34
CA GLY A 53 -9.11 -1.17 -2.78
C GLY A 53 -9.88 -0.18 -3.64
N VAL A 54 -10.19 1.00 -3.09
CA VAL A 54 -10.77 2.12 -3.85
C VAL A 54 -9.71 2.77 -4.71
N GLU A 55 -8.46 2.76 -4.23
CA GLU A 55 -7.29 3.21 -4.95
C GLU A 55 -6.32 2.03 -5.07
N ASN A 56 -6.05 1.61 -6.31
CA ASN A 56 -5.28 0.39 -6.60
C ASN A 56 -3.91 0.67 -7.24
N ASP A 57 -3.64 1.93 -7.62
CA ASP A 57 -2.35 2.35 -8.17
C ASP A 57 -1.65 3.37 -7.25
N PRO A 58 -1.18 2.94 -6.06
CA PRO A 58 -0.40 3.79 -5.20
C PRO A 58 0.91 4.15 -5.89
N ARG A 59 1.28 5.44 -5.81
CA ARG A 59 2.59 5.90 -6.29
C ARG A 59 3.71 5.06 -5.67
N LEU A 60 4.77 4.79 -6.43
CA LEU A 60 5.94 4.03 -5.95
C LEU A 60 6.54 4.60 -4.65
N SER A 61 6.51 5.91 -4.48
CA SER A 61 6.94 6.56 -3.23
C SER A 61 6.12 6.10 -2.02
N PHE A 62 4.82 5.84 -2.22
CA PHE A 62 3.92 5.35 -1.18
C PHE A 62 4.22 3.90 -0.81
N VAL A 63 4.51 3.07 -1.80
CA VAL A 63 4.95 1.69 -1.59
C VAL A 63 6.25 1.64 -0.79
N ALA A 64 7.24 2.47 -1.16
CA ALA A 64 8.51 2.58 -0.43
C ALA A 64 8.34 3.10 1.01
N MET A 65 7.36 3.97 1.26
CA MET A 65 7.06 4.38 2.64
C MET A 65 6.41 3.25 3.44
N LEU A 66 5.53 2.44 2.84
CA LEU A 66 4.88 1.32 3.50
C LEU A 66 5.87 0.19 3.84
N THR A 67 6.84 -0.07 2.97
CA THR A 67 7.89 -1.07 3.21
C THR A 67 8.73 -0.69 4.43
N VAL A 68 9.06 0.58 4.59
CA VAL A 68 9.73 1.11 5.79
C VAL A 68 8.84 0.99 7.04
N VAL A 69 7.55 1.35 6.95
CA VAL A 69 6.63 1.34 8.10
C VAL A 69 6.37 -0.08 8.63
N PHE A 70 6.22 -1.05 7.73
CA PHE A 70 5.89 -2.43 8.07
C PHE A 70 7.11 -3.35 8.13
N ASP A 71 8.32 -2.82 7.95
CA ASP A 71 9.56 -3.58 7.82
C ASP A 71 9.44 -4.71 6.78
N ALA A 72 8.78 -4.40 5.67
CA ALA A 72 8.49 -5.35 4.60
C ALA A 72 9.48 -5.16 3.44
N PRO A 73 9.87 -6.25 2.73
CA PRO A 73 10.66 -6.16 1.52
C PRO A 73 9.97 -5.31 0.42
N GLU A 74 10.73 -4.52 -0.35
CA GLU A 74 10.16 -3.67 -1.41
C GLU A 74 9.45 -4.46 -2.52
N ASP A 75 9.94 -5.66 -2.80
CA ASP A 75 9.37 -6.59 -3.78
C ASP A 75 8.04 -7.22 -3.32
N TYR A 76 7.72 -7.18 -2.02
CA TYR A 76 6.48 -7.75 -1.46
C TYR A 76 5.22 -7.17 -2.13
N PHE A 77 5.19 -5.84 -2.29
CA PHE A 77 4.09 -5.15 -2.95
C PHE A 77 4.27 -5.12 -4.48
N VAL A 78 5.51 -5.00 -4.97
CA VAL A 78 5.81 -4.84 -6.40
C VAL A 78 5.56 -6.13 -7.20
N CYS A 79 5.87 -7.30 -6.65
CA CYS A 79 5.61 -8.59 -7.29
C CYS A 79 4.10 -8.83 -7.54
N GLY A 80 3.27 -8.23 -6.68
CA GLY A 80 1.81 -8.17 -6.83
C GLY A 80 1.31 -7.15 -7.84
N ALA A 81 1.81 -5.91 -7.73
CA ALA A 81 1.45 -4.81 -8.60
C ALA A 81 1.81 -5.08 -10.06
N ILE A 82 2.98 -5.68 -10.33
CA ILE A 82 3.37 -6.10 -11.69
C ILE A 82 2.39 -7.14 -12.24
N SER A 83 1.92 -8.09 -11.41
CA SER A 83 0.96 -9.10 -11.81
C SER A 83 -0.41 -8.49 -12.17
N GLU A 84 -0.85 -7.45 -11.47
CA GLU A 84 -2.12 -6.77 -11.76
C GLU A 84 -2.02 -5.81 -12.95
N ILE A 85 -0.91 -5.07 -13.10
CA ILE A 85 -0.62 -4.28 -14.29
C ILE A 85 -0.56 -5.20 -15.51
N ALA A 86 0.12 -6.34 -15.42
CA ALA A 86 0.16 -7.33 -16.49
C ALA A 86 -1.24 -7.87 -16.84
N ARG A 87 -2.09 -8.17 -15.84
CA ARG A 87 -3.49 -8.57 -16.08
C ARG A 87 -4.32 -7.48 -16.72
N THR A 88 -4.15 -6.23 -16.30
CA THR A 88 -4.88 -5.07 -16.83
C THR A 88 -4.46 -4.80 -18.27
N MET A 89 -3.15 -4.82 -18.56
CA MET A 89 -2.62 -4.70 -19.92
C MET A 89 -3.07 -5.86 -20.82
N ALA A 90 -3.16 -7.08 -20.29
CA ALA A 90 -3.70 -8.23 -21.02
C ALA A 90 -5.21 -8.09 -21.29
N ALA A 91 -5.98 -7.57 -20.33
CA ALA A 91 -7.41 -7.33 -20.49
C ALA A 91 -7.72 -6.19 -21.47
N GLU A 92 -6.85 -5.19 -21.57
CA GLU A 92 -6.99 -4.07 -22.52
C GLU A 92 -6.55 -4.45 -23.93
N GLY A 93 -5.52 -5.30 -24.06
CA GLY A 93 -5.14 -5.92 -25.34
C GLY A 93 -6.22 -6.82 -25.94
N ALA A 94 -7.05 -7.45 -25.10
CA ALA A 94 -8.16 -8.30 -25.54
C ALA A 94 -9.40 -7.50 -26.02
N ARG A 95 -9.43 -6.17 -25.85
CA ARG A 95 -10.56 -5.32 -26.26
C ARG A 95 -10.37 -4.65 -27.62
N SER A 96 -9.18 -4.81 -28.23
CA SER A 96 -8.81 -4.23 -29.53
C SER A 96 -8.56 -5.28 -30.63
N SER A 97 -9.12 -6.49 -30.51
CA SER A 97 -9.15 -7.51 -31.58
C SER A 97 -10.57 -7.95 -31.89
#